data_AF-A0A434SDH6-F1
#
_entry.id   AF-A0A434SDH6-F1
#
_cell.length_a   1.000
_cell.length_b   1.000
_cell.length_c   1.000
_cell.angle_alpha   90.00
_cell.angle_beta   90.00
_cell.angle_gamma   90.00
#
_symmetry.space_group_name_H-M   'P 1'
#
loop_
_entity.id
_entity.type
_entity.pdbx_description
1 polymer ?
#
loop_
_entity_poly.entity_id
_entity_poly.type
_entity_poly.pdbx_seq_one_letter_code
_entity_poly.pdbx_strand_id
1 'polypeptide(L)'
;MAEWEKAPEPVKAAIHRTVRELEAGIEKHRVSAEEFEKVRDFDELAKRNNTTLRDAMTRYTNFERALLTDPMRGLNMVCDYIGVSLRDVAAAIMGQKPEQVQTQNDATIRELRNEIAQLKQNLGGVTTTLQQQHVASVDADVQKFAAEHPRFEELADDIAFFIKSGRTKDLAEAYSLADRLNPAPAPAAAPAPAAPQTRTVPDPQAQTLKGSKSVTGAPSAGSDPATKRPSTSIKDSL
;
A
#
# COMPACT_ATOMS: atom_id res chain seq x y z
N MET A 1 62.31 -23.32 27.88
CA MET A 1 61.92 -24.66 27.37
C MET A 1 61.65 -25.68 28.49
N ALA A 2 62.34 -25.65 29.64
CA ALA A 2 62.16 -26.66 30.70
C ALA A 2 60.77 -26.69 31.38
N GLU A 3 60.00 -25.59 31.36
CA GLU A 3 58.62 -25.57 31.91
C GLU A 3 57.56 -26.06 30.92
N TRP A 4 57.83 -25.95 29.61
CA TRP A 4 56.95 -26.46 28.56
C TRP A 4 56.82 -27.97 28.64
N GLU A 5 57.94 -28.66 28.88
CA GLU A 5 57.98 -30.11 29.04
C GLU A 5 57.13 -30.61 30.22
N LYS A 6 56.91 -29.78 31.25
CA LYS A 6 56.08 -30.11 32.42
C LYS A 6 54.59 -29.83 32.24
N ALA A 7 54.19 -29.20 31.13
CA ALA A 7 52.79 -28.88 30.88
C ALA A 7 51.94 -30.16 30.64
N PRO A 8 50.66 -30.18 31.05
CA PRO A 8 49.77 -31.31 30.77
C PRO A 8 49.61 -31.57 29.26
N GLU A 9 49.58 -32.84 28.88
CA GLU A 9 49.47 -33.27 27.48
C GLU A 9 48.28 -32.66 26.71
N PRO A 10 47.08 -32.51 27.31
CA PRO A 10 45.96 -31.82 26.64
C PRO A 10 46.26 -30.36 26.29
N VAL A 11 47.05 -29.67 27.13
CA VAL A 11 47.44 -28.27 26.91
C VAL A 11 48.47 -28.16 25.81
N LYS A 12 49.47 -29.06 25.80
CA LYS A 12 50.46 -29.16 24.71
C LYS A 12 49.77 -29.44 23.37
N ALA A 13 48.86 -30.42 23.33
CA ALA A 13 48.11 -30.78 22.14
C ALA A 13 47.23 -29.64 21.63
N ALA A 14 46.53 -28.94 22.53
CA ALA A 14 45.74 -27.76 22.18
C ALA A 14 46.61 -26.65 21.59
N ILE A 15 47.76 -26.36 22.19
CA ILE A 15 48.68 -25.32 21.69
C ILE A 15 49.26 -25.71 20.33
N HIS A 16 49.73 -26.95 20.16
CA HIS A 16 50.19 -27.43 18.84
C HIS A 16 49.11 -27.33 17.77
N ARG A 17 47.86 -27.65 18.12
CA ARG A 17 46.72 -27.45 17.22
C ARG A 17 46.53 -25.98 16.87
N THR A 18 46.51 -25.08 17.86
CA THR A 18 46.36 -23.63 17.60
C THR A 18 47.50 -23.05 16.78
N VAL A 19 48.74 -23.49 17.00
CA VAL A 19 49.90 -23.07 16.21
C VAL A 19 49.75 -23.52 14.77
N ARG A 20 49.35 -24.78 14.52
CA ARG A 20 49.09 -25.25 13.15
C ARG A 20 47.93 -24.50 12.48
N GLU A 21 46.85 -24.21 13.20
CA GLU A 21 45.73 -23.44 12.68
C GLU A 21 46.14 -22.00 12.36
N LEU A 22 46.99 -21.38 13.20
CA LEU A 22 47.53 -20.04 12.97
C LEU A 22 48.50 -20.02 11.77
N GLU A 23 49.41 -20.98 11.67
CA GLU A 23 50.34 -21.12 10.54
C GLU A 23 49.58 -21.32 9.23
N ALA A 24 48.55 -22.18 9.22
CA ALA A 24 47.69 -22.37 8.07
C ALA A 24 46.92 -21.09 7.69
N GLY A 25 46.47 -20.32 8.69
CA GLY A 25 45.85 -19.01 8.50
C GLY A 25 46.81 -18.00 7.88
N ILE A 26 48.02 -17.87 8.43
CA ILE A 26 49.06 -16.97 7.92
C ILE A 26 49.42 -17.34 6.48
N GLU A 27 49.61 -18.63 6.18
CA GLU A 27 49.97 -19.09 4.84
C GLU A 27 48.85 -18.78 3.83
N LYS A 28 47.59 -19.02 4.20
CA LYS A 28 46.44 -18.64 3.37
C LYS A 28 46.40 -17.13 3.08
N HIS A 29 46.66 -16.31 4.09
CA HIS A 29 46.69 -14.86 3.93
C HIS A 29 47.91 -14.38 3.13
N ARG A 30 49.08 -15.02 3.29
CA ARG A 30 50.29 -14.73 2.51
C ARG A 30 50.03 -14.94 1.03
N VAL A 31 49.47 -16.09 0.64
CA VAL A 31 49.14 -16.38 -0.76
C VAL A 31 48.15 -15.36 -1.31
N SER A 32 47.09 -15.04 -0.55
CA SER A 32 46.12 -14.01 -0.98
C SER A 32 46.74 -12.62 -1.09
N ALA A 33 47.68 -12.26 -0.21
CA ALA A 33 48.37 -10.99 -0.24
C ALA A 33 49.31 -10.90 -1.45
N GLU A 34 50.04 -11.97 -1.76
CA GLU A 34 50.90 -12.05 -2.93
C GLU A 34 50.12 -11.95 -4.24
N GLU A 35 48.95 -12.57 -4.34
CA GLU A 35 48.08 -12.39 -5.52
C GLU A 35 47.48 -10.98 -5.57
N PHE A 36 47.12 -10.39 -4.44
CA PHE A 36 46.61 -9.02 -4.39
C PHE A 36 47.68 -7.98 -4.79
N GLU A 37 48.94 -8.19 -4.42
CA GLU A 37 50.06 -7.34 -4.82
C GLU A 37 50.18 -7.20 -6.35
N LYS A 38 49.78 -8.23 -7.12
CA LYS A 38 49.77 -8.18 -8.60
C LYS A 38 48.72 -7.25 -9.19
N VAL A 39 47.67 -6.92 -8.43
CA VAL A 39 46.54 -6.07 -8.87
C VAL A 39 46.35 -4.83 -8.01
N ARG A 40 47.31 -4.55 -7.10
CA ARG A 40 47.21 -3.47 -6.12
C ARG A 40 47.12 -2.11 -6.80
N ASP A 41 47.84 -1.92 -7.89
CA ASP A 41 47.81 -0.72 -8.73
C ASP A 41 46.39 -0.42 -9.24
N PHE A 42 45.63 -1.44 -9.66
CA PHE A 42 44.24 -1.27 -10.08
C PHE A 42 43.30 -0.92 -8.91
N ASP A 43 43.51 -1.50 -7.73
CA ASP A 43 42.74 -1.16 -6.53
C ASP A 43 43.03 0.27 -6.06
N GLU A 44 44.29 0.71 -6.11
CA GLU A 44 44.68 2.09 -5.82
C GLU A 44 44.05 3.07 -6.83
N LEU A 45 44.05 2.74 -8.13
CA LEU A 45 43.41 3.55 -9.15
C LEU A 45 41.90 3.64 -8.95
N ALA A 46 41.25 2.53 -8.63
CA ALA A 46 39.82 2.50 -8.32
C ALA A 46 39.49 3.43 -7.14
N LYS A 47 40.27 3.35 -6.06
CA LYS A 47 40.10 4.23 -4.88
C LYS A 47 40.28 5.71 -5.22
N ARG A 48 41.28 6.06 -6.04
CA ARG A 48 41.47 7.45 -6.52
C ARG A 48 40.26 7.97 -7.28
N ASN A 49 39.55 7.10 -7.99
CA ASN A 49 38.31 7.41 -8.71
C ASN A 49 37.04 7.22 -7.85
N ASN A 50 37.16 7.19 -6.53
CA ASN A 50 36.05 7.00 -5.58
C ASN A 50 35.21 5.73 -5.85
N THR A 51 35.85 4.65 -6.27
CA THR A 51 35.23 3.34 -6.49
C THR A 51 36.07 2.21 -5.88
N THR A 52 35.57 0.97 -5.90
CA THR A 52 36.34 -0.22 -5.50
C THR A 52 36.81 -1.01 -6.73
N LEU A 53 37.85 -1.83 -6.59
CA LEU A 53 38.30 -2.73 -7.67
C LEU A 53 37.16 -3.63 -8.16
N ARG A 54 36.35 -4.16 -7.23
CA ARG A 54 35.19 -5.00 -7.56
C ARG A 54 34.17 -4.25 -8.40
N ASP A 55 33.81 -3.04 -8.02
CA ASP A 55 32.81 -2.24 -8.72
C ASP A 55 33.33 -1.80 -10.09
N ALA A 56 34.60 -1.43 -10.19
CA ALA A 56 35.24 -1.08 -11.45
C ALA A 56 35.22 -2.27 -12.43
N MET A 57 35.61 -3.46 -11.96
CA MET A 57 35.61 -4.67 -12.79
C MET A 57 34.18 -5.08 -13.19
N THR A 58 33.22 -4.98 -12.26
CA THR A 58 31.81 -5.28 -12.54
C THR A 58 31.25 -4.35 -13.61
N ARG A 59 31.55 -3.05 -13.53
CA ARG A 59 31.16 -2.08 -14.56
C ARG A 59 31.80 -2.41 -15.91
N TYR A 60 33.09 -2.72 -15.93
CA TYR A 60 33.80 -3.12 -17.15
C TYR A 60 33.14 -4.32 -17.85
N THR A 61 32.92 -5.41 -17.12
CA THR A 61 32.26 -6.61 -17.67
C THR A 61 30.83 -6.31 -18.14
N ASN A 62 30.10 -5.44 -17.44
CA ASN A 62 28.78 -5.01 -17.87
C ASN A 62 28.81 -4.20 -19.17
N PHE A 63 29.76 -3.27 -19.30
CA PHE A 63 29.95 -2.51 -20.54
C PHE A 63 30.35 -3.41 -21.70
N GLU A 64 31.30 -4.31 -21.51
CA GLU A 64 31.74 -5.25 -22.53
C GLU A 64 30.59 -6.14 -23.01
N ARG A 65 29.83 -6.73 -22.07
CA ARG A 65 28.66 -7.56 -22.40
C ARG A 65 27.60 -6.76 -23.15
N ALA A 66 27.33 -5.54 -22.71
CA ALA A 66 26.38 -4.66 -23.37
C ALA A 66 26.85 -4.34 -24.79
N LEU A 67 28.11 -3.94 -24.98
CA LEU A 67 28.68 -3.62 -26.30
C LEU A 67 28.66 -4.81 -27.26
N LEU A 68 28.90 -6.03 -26.77
CA LEU A 68 28.85 -7.24 -27.59
C LEU A 68 27.43 -7.66 -27.99
N THR A 69 26.43 -7.38 -27.14
CA THR A 69 25.04 -7.80 -27.37
C THR A 69 24.23 -6.73 -28.10
N ASP A 70 24.36 -5.48 -27.65
CA ASP A 70 23.70 -4.30 -28.17
C ASP A 70 24.69 -3.11 -28.08
N PRO A 71 25.44 -2.84 -29.17
CA PRO A 71 26.42 -1.77 -29.21
C PRO A 71 25.85 -0.40 -28.84
N MET A 72 24.61 -0.10 -29.25
CA MET A 72 23.99 1.20 -28.99
C MET A 72 23.66 1.38 -27.52
N ARG A 73 23.14 0.34 -26.88
CA ARG A 73 22.95 0.32 -25.43
C ARG A 73 24.27 0.45 -24.68
N GLY A 74 25.30 -0.29 -25.10
CA GLY A 74 26.63 -0.21 -24.50
C GLY A 74 27.23 1.19 -24.58
N LEU A 75 27.15 1.83 -25.75
CA LEU A 75 27.59 3.22 -25.93
C LEU A 75 26.81 4.20 -25.07
N ASN A 76 25.49 4.03 -24.96
CA ASN A 76 24.66 4.86 -24.08
C ASN A 76 25.10 4.74 -22.62
N MET A 77 25.31 3.52 -22.13
CA MET A 77 25.80 3.27 -20.76
C MET A 77 27.16 3.92 -20.46
N VAL A 78 28.08 3.93 -21.44
CA VAL A 78 29.39 4.60 -21.30
C VAL A 78 29.21 6.12 -21.26
N CYS A 79 28.35 6.67 -22.12
CA CYS A 79 28.06 8.11 -22.15
C CYS A 79 27.43 8.57 -20.82
N ASP A 80 26.45 7.84 -20.32
CA ASP A 80 25.82 8.10 -19.02
C ASP A 80 26.84 8.06 -17.87
N TYR A 81 27.78 7.11 -17.91
CA TYR A 81 28.83 6.99 -16.89
C TYR A 81 29.75 8.22 -16.82
N ILE A 82 30.05 8.84 -17.97
CA ILE A 82 30.86 10.07 -18.03
C ILE A 82 30.02 11.35 -17.96
N GLY A 83 28.69 11.23 -17.77
CA GLY A 83 27.78 12.36 -17.62
C GLY A 83 27.51 13.12 -18.93
N VAL A 84 27.66 12.48 -20.08
CA VAL A 84 27.39 13.07 -21.40
C VAL A 84 26.27 12.28 -22.06
N SER A 85 25.35 12.94 -22.78
CA SER A 85 24.35 12.17 -23.54
C SER A 85 24.96 11.61 -24.83
N LEU A 86 24.58 10.38 -25.20
CA LEU A 86 25.01 9.79 -26.47
C LEU A 86 24.65 10.68 -27.68
N ARG A 87 23.56 11.46 -27.56
CA ARG A 87 23.14 12.44 -28.57
C ARG A 87 24.10 13.62 -28.66
N ASP A 88 24.60 14.15 -27.54
CA ASP A 88 25.58 15.23 -27.55
C ASP A 88 26.90 14.77 -28.17
N VAL A 89 27.32 13.53 -27.87
CA VAL A 89 28.46 12.89 -28.53
C VAL A 89 28.22 12.76 -30.03
N ALA A 90 27.05 12.28 -30.45
CA ALA A 90 26.69 12.18 -31.86
C ALA A 90 26.67 13.55 -32.57
N ALA A 91 26.13 14.58 -31.91
CA ALA A 91 26.10 15.94 -32.43
C ALA A 91 27.51 16.52 -32.60
N ALA A 92 28.39 16.30 -31.62
CA ALA A 92 29.80 16.69 -31.71
C ALA A 92 30.52 15.99 -32.87
N ILE A 93 30.27 14.69 -33.06
CA ILE A 93 30.81 13.91 -34.20
C ILE A 93 30.28 14.44 -35.54
N MET A 94 28.99 14.77 -35.61
CA MET A 94 28.34 15.31 -36.82
C MET A 94 28.66 16.80 -37.08
N GLY A 95 29.45 17.46 -36.21
CA GLY A 95 29.77 18.88 -36.36
C GLY A 95 28.56 19.81 -36.18
N GLN A 96 27.49 19.33 -35.54
CA GLN A 96 26.31 20.13 -35.25
C GLN A 96 26.62 21.09 -34.10
N LYS A 97 26.19 22.35 -34.24
CA LYS A 97 26.36 23.34 -33.17
C LYS A 97 25.42 22.99 -32.00
N PRO A 98 25.86 23.11 -30.74
CA PRO A 98 25.01 22.86 -29.56
C PRO A 98 23.68 23.59 -29.61
N GLU A 99 23.66 24.83 -30.12
CA GLU A 99 22.44 25.64 -30.27
C GLU A 99 21.39 24.98 -31.18
N GLN A 100 21.80 24.27 -32.23
CA GLN A 100 20.87 23.63 -33.16
C GLN A 100 20.18 22.40 -32.54
N VAL A 101 20.93 21.62 -31.77
CA VAL A 101 20.41 20.45 -31.03
C VAL A 101 19.45 20.90 -29.94
N GLN A 102 19.82 21.97 -29.21
CA GLN A 102 19.00 22.51 -28.14
C GLN A 102 17.69 23.11 -28.67
N THR A 103 17.72 23.80 -29.81
CA THR A 103 16.51 24.34 -30.44
C THR A 103 15.53 23.26 -30.87
N GLN A 104 16.02 22.13 -31.43
CA GLN A 104 15.17 20.99 -31.77
C GLN A 104 14.55 20.36 -30.52
N ASN A 105 15.33 20.17 -29.46
CA ASN A 105 14.83 19.61 -28.21
C ASN A 105 13.74 20.48 -27.58
N ASP A 106 13.94 21.79 -27.53
CA ASP A 106 12.95 22.74 -27.01
C ASP A 106 11.65 22.72 -27.82
N ALA A 107 11.74 22.56 -29.14
CA ALA A 107 10.56 22.43 -30.00
C ALA A 107 9.79 21.14 -29.68
N THR A 108 10.47 19.99 -29.59
CA THR A 108 9.85 18.71 -29.23
C THR A 108 9.26 18.73 -27.82
N ILE A 109 9.93 19.32 -26.84
CA ILE A 109 9.43 19.44 -25.47
C ILE A 109 8.15 20.30 -25.42
N ARG A 110 8.09 21.39 -26.20
CA ARG A 110 6.88 22.22 -26.29
C ARG A 110 5.73 21.44 -26.92
N GLU A 111 5.99 20.67 -27.97
CA GLU A 111 4.98 19.85 -28.63
C GLU A 111 4.42 18.77 -27.69
N LEU A 112 5.29 18.02 -27.00
CA LEU A 112 4.88 17.02 -26.01
C LEU A 112 4.08 17.64 -24.85
N ARG A 113 4.45 18.84 -24.39
CA ARG A 113 3.68 19.56 -23.37
C ARG A 113 2.29 19.94 -23.85
N ASN A 114 2.15 20.35 -25.11
CA ASN A 114 0.85 20.66 -25.70
C ASN A 114 -0.02 19.40 -25.83
N GLU A 115 0.55 18.28 -26.25
CA GLU A 115 -0.15 16.99 -26.34
C GLU A 115 -0.64 16.51 -24.96
N ILE A 116 0.20 16.61 -23.93
CA ILE A 116 -0.19 16.29 -22.55
C ILE A 116 -1.33 17.20 -22.07
N ALA A 117 -1.30 18.48 -22.41
CA ALA A 117 -2.37 19.41 -22.05
C ALA A 117 -3.70 19.05 -22.74
N GLN A 118 -3.67 18.69 -24.03
CA GLN A 118 -4.84 18.25 -24.78
C GLN A 118 -5.39 16.93 -24.23
N LEU A 119 -4.53 15.95 -23.93
CA LEU A 119 -4.95 14.69 -23.31
C LEU A 119 -5.63 14.93 -21.96
N LYS A 120 -5.07 15.80 -21.10
CA LYS A 120 -5.69 16.15 -19.82
C LYS A 120 -7.07 16.80 -19.98
N GLN A 121 -7.24 17.67 -20.97
CA GLN A 121 -8.53 18.28 -21.28
C GLN A 121 -9.55 17.25 -21.78
N ASN A 122 -9.13 16.34 -22.66
CA ASN A 122 -9.98 15.26 -23.17
C ASN A 122 -10.42 14.31 -22.04
N LEU A 123 -9.52 13.93 -21.14
CA LEU A 123 -9.86 13.10 -19.98
C LEU A 123 -10.86 13.80 -19.05
N GLY A 124 -10.68 15.08 -18.75
CA GLY A 124 -11.63 15.85 -17.92
C GLY A 124 -13.03 15.94 -18.56
N GLY A 125 -13.09 16.11 -19.88
CA GLY A 125 -14.35 16.12 -20.63
C GLY A 125 -15.05 14.76 -20.61
N VAL A 126 -14.32 13.66 -20.84
CA VAL A 126 -14.89 12.30 -20.85
C VAL A 126 -15.47 11.92 -19.49
N THR A 127 -14.79 12.23 -18.38
CA THR A 127 -15.31 11.97 -17.03
C THR A 127 -16.61 12.74 -16.77
N THR A 128 -16.69 13.99 -17.22
CA THR A 128 -17.90 14.81 -17.04
C THR A 128 -19.07 14.25 -17.85
N THR A 129 -18.85 13.87 -19.11
CA THR A 129 -19.88 13.29 -19.98
C THR A 129 -20.37 11.94 -19.46
N LEU A 130 -19.47 11.07 -19.00
CA LEU A 130 -19.84 9.78 -18.41
C LEU A 130 -20.66 9.96 -17.13
N GLN A 131 -20.29 10.91 -16.27
CA GLN A 131 -21.05 11.21 -15.07
C GLN A 131 -22.46 11.72 -15.40
N GLN A 132 -22.60 12.61 -16.38
CA GLN A 132 -23.91 13.12 -16.82
C GLN A 132 -24.78 12.02 -17.43
N GLN A 133 -24.20 11.16 -18.28
CA GLN A 133 -24.92 10.02 -18.85
C GLN A 133 -25.35 9.02 -17.77
N HIS A 134 -24.50 8.75 -16.78
CA HIS A 134 -24.84 7.87 -15.67
C HIS A 134 -25.97 8.43 -14.82
N VAL A 135 -25.93 9.71 -14.46
CA VAL A 135 -27.03 10.36 -13.70
C VAL A 135 -28.33 10.33 -14.49
N ALA A 136 -28.30 10.63 -15.79
CA ALA A 136 -29.51 10.58 -16.63
C ALA A 136 -30.08 9.16 -16.78
N SER A 137 -29.23 8.15 -16.87
CA SER A 137 -29.64 6.73 -16.88
C SER A 137 -30.27 6.32 -15.56
N VAL A 138 -29.63 6.65 -14.43
CA VAL A 138 -30.15 6.31 -13.09
C VAL A 138 -31.48 7.02 -12.84
N ASP A 139 -31.61 8.28 -13.23
CA ASP A 139 -32.85 9.04 -13.07
C ASP A 139 -34.01 8.42 -13.88
N ALA A 140 -33.75 7.97 -15.11
CA ALA A 140 -34.74 7.27 -15.92
C ALA A 140 -35.17 5.93 -15.30
N ASP A 141 -34.22 5.15 -14.75
CA ASP A 141 -34.50 3.88 -14.10
C ASP A 141 -35.32 4.08 -12.81
N VAL A 142 -34.99 5.12 -12.02
CA VAL A 142 -35.72 5.49 -10.81
C VAL A 142 -37.15 5.93 -11.15
N GLN A 143 -37.34 6.77 -12.17
CA GLN A 143 -38.67 7.21 -12.61
C GLN A 143 -39.54 6.03 -13.08
N LYS A 144 -38.96 5.09 -13.83
CA LYS A 144 -39.67 3.89 -14.25
C LYS A 144 -40.09 3.03 -13.06
N PHE A 145 -39.18 2.84 -12.10
CA PHE A 145 -39.47 2.09 -10.88
C PHE A 145 -40.57 2.79 -10.04
N ALA A 146 -40.51 4.12 -9.90
CA ALA A 146 -41.53 4.89 -9.21
C ALA A 146 -42.92 4.73 -9.84
N ALA A 147 -43.00 4.66 -11.17
CA ALA A 147 -44.27 4.44 -11.89
C ALA A 147 -44.89 3.06 -11.62
N GLU A 148 -44.07 2.03 -11.37
CA GLU A 148 -44.52 0.67 -11.06
C GLU A 148 -44.83 0.47 -9.56
N HIS A 149 -44.41 1.40 -8.70
CA HIS A 149 -44.53 1.32 -7.24
C HIS A 149 -45.28 2.53 -6.66
N PRO A 150 -46.61 2.45 -6.41
CA PRO A 150 -47.43 3.59 -6.02
C PRO A 150 -47.04 4.32 -4.72
N ARG A 151 -46.39 3.61 -3.78
CA ARG A 151 -45.89 4.19 -2.51
C ARG A 151 -44.43 4.63 -2.59
N PHE A 152 -43.83 4.62 -3.78
CA PHE A 152 -42.43 4.98 -3.95
C PHE A 152 -42.11 6.37 -3.41
N GLU A 153 -42.93 7.37 -3.76
CA GLU A 153 -42.75 8.76 -3.30
C GLU A 153 -42.94 8.92 -1.79
N GLU A 154 -43.86 8.16 -1.19
CA GLU A 154 -44.10 8.17 0.26
C GLU A 154 -42.91 7.59 1.03
N LEU A 155 -42.26 6.57 0.46
CA LEU A 155 -41.14 5.84 1.05
C LEU A 155 -39.77 6.35 0.55
N ALA A 156 -39.72 7.40 -0.27
CA ALA A 156 -38.52 7.83 -0.97
C ALA A 156 -37.36 8.17 -0.02
N ASP A 157 -37.65 8.83 1.11
CA ASP A 157 -36.66 9.18 2.12
C ASP A 157 -36.06 7.93 2.80
N ASP A 158 -36.88 6.93 3.10
CA ASP A 158 -36.45 5.66 3.69
C ASP A 158 -35.66 4.81 2.69
N ILE A 159 -36.10 4.77 1.43
CA ILE A 159 -35.39 4.11 0.33
C ILE A 159 -34.00 4.73 0.14
N ALA A 160 -33.92 6.07 0.10
CA ALA A 160 -32.66 6.79 -0.01
C ALA A 160 -31.74 6.53 1.20
N PHE A 161 -32.31 6.42 2.41
CA PHE A 161 -31.56 6.03 3.61
C PHE A 161 -30.97 4.62 3.48
N PHE A 162 -31.75 3.64 3.04
CA PHE A 162 -31.27 2.26 2.87
C PHE A 162 -30.18 2.12 1.79
N ILE A 163 -30.34 2.80 0.65
CA ILE A 163 -29.32 2.84 -0.42
C ILE A 163 -28.03 3.49 0.09
N LYS A 164 -28.11 4.64 0.77
CA LYS A 164 -26.94 5.33 1.33
C LYS A 164 -26.25 4.53 2.43
N SER A 165 -26.99 3.71 3.17
CA SER A 165 -26.43 2.85 4.22
C SER A 165 -25.59 1.68 3.67
N GLY A 166 -25.67 1.40 2.36
CA GLY A 166 -24.97 0.30 1.71
C GLY A 166 -25.46 -1.09 2.11
N ARG A 167 -26.63 -1.18 2.76
CA ARG A 167 -27.22 -2.46 3.23
C ARG A 167 -28.12 -3.13 2.20
N THR A 168 -28.35 -2.49 1.06
CA THR A 168 -29.22 -2.97 -0.01
C THR A 168 -28.45 -3.06 -1.31
N LYS A 169 -28.70 -4.12 -2.08
CA LYS A 169 -28.01 -4.39 -3.35
C LYS A 169 -28.59 -3.59 -4.51
N ASP A 170 -29.88 -3.28 -4.45
CA ASP A 170 -30.61 -2.60 -5.51
C ASP A 170 -31.79 -1.79 -4.95
N LEU A 171 -32.43 -1.02 -5.85
CA LEU A 171 -33.58 -0.16 -5.56
C LEU A 171 -34.81 -0.96 -5.07
N ALA A 172 -34.97 -2.20 -5.53
CA ALA A 172 -36.10 -3.05 -5.18
C ALA A 172 -35.99 -3.59 -3.74
N GLU A 173 -34.80 -4.01 -3.33
CA GLU A 173 -34.52 -4.44 -1.96
C GLU A 173 -34.71 -3.27 -0.98
N ALA A 174 -34.24 -2.08 -1.33
CA ALA A 174 -34.45 -0.86 -0.56
C ALA A 174 -35.94 -0.49 -0.41
N TYR A 175 -36.72 -0.58 -1.49
CA TYR A 175 -38.17 -0.39 -1.44
C TYR A 175 -38.85 -1.41 -0.51
N SER A 176 -38.50 -2.69 -0.61
CA SER A 176 -39.09 -3.73 0.24
C SER A 176 -38.79 -3.55 1.73
N LEU A 177 -37.60 -3.03 2.07
CA LEU A 177 -37.22 -2.74 3.45
C LEU A 177 -37.94 -1.49 3.98
N ALA A 178 -38.06 -0.45 3.16
CA ALA A 178 -38.82 0.75 3.48
C ALA A 178 -40.30 0.42 3.74
N ASP A 179 -40.91 -0.40 2.89
CA ASP A 179 -42.31 -0.84 3.04
C ASP A 179 -42.53 -1.67 4.32
N ARG A 180 -41.53 -2.45 4.76
CA ARG A 180 -41.60 -3.19 6.04
C ARG A 180 -41.40 -2.32 7.26
N LEU A 181 -40.60 -1.26 7.13
CA LEU A 181 -40.38 -0.28 8.20
C LEU A 181 -41.62 0.60 8.38
N ASN A 182 -42.26 0.99 7.29
CA ASN A 182 -43.47 1.80 7.26
C ASN A 182 -44.60 1.11 6.45
N PRO A 183 -45.20 0.04 7.00
CA PRO A 183 -46.27 -0.69 6.33
C PRO A 183 -47.53 0.17 6.19
N ALA A 184 -48.28 -0.03 5.11
CA ALA A 184 -49.50 0.72 4.85
C ALA A 184 -50.45 0.64 6.06
N PRO A 185 -51.16 1.74 6.42
CA PRO A 185 -52.10 1.73 7.53
C PRO A 185 -53.12 0.61 7.34
N ALA A 186 -53.18 -0.33 8.28
CA ALA A 186 -54.17 -1.40 8.24
C ALA A 186 -55.57 -0.77 8.20
N PRO A 187 -56.48 -1.22 7.31
CA PRO A 187 -57.85 -0.73 7.31
C PRO A 187 -58.44 -0.97 8.70
N ALA A 188 -58.99 0.09 9.29
CA ALA A 188 -59.51 0.10 10.65
C ALA A 188 -60.33 -1.17 10.93
N ALA A 189 -59.90 -1.94 11.93
CA ALA A 189 -60.67 -3.06 12.44
C ALA A 189 -62.08 -2.58 12.77
N ALA A 190 -63.09 -3.28 12.24
CA ALA A 190 -64.50 -2.98 12.47
C ALA A 190 -64.78 -2.86 13.99
N PRO A 191 -65.62 -1.89 14.41
CA PRO A 191 -65.81 -1.59 15.82
C PRO A 191 -66.47 -2.77 16.55
N ALA A 192 -65.85 -3.23 17.63
CA ALA A 192 -66.44 -4.16 18.57
C ALA A 192 -67.68 -3.53 19.25
N PRO A 193 -68.76 -4.28 19.54
CA PRO A 193 -70.01 -3.72 20.09
C PRO A 193 -69.80 -3.05 21.45
N ALA A 194 -70.39 -1.88 21.59
CA ALA A 194 -70.29 -1.01 22.76
C ALA A 194 -70.83 -1.66 24.06
N ALA A 195 -70.02 -1.63 25.12
CA ALA A 195 -70.48 -1.76 26.49
C ALA A 195 -70.62 -0.35 27.12
N PRO A 196 -71.67 -0.06 27.93
CA PRO A 196 -72.06 1.30 28.27
C PRO A 196 -71.06 2.01 29.20
N GLN A 197 -70.62 3.20 28.82
CA GLN A 197 -69.83 4.09 29.66
C GLN A 197 -70.73 4.82 30.66
N THR A 198 -70.71 4.43 31.92
CA THR A 198 -71.13 5.29 33.03
C THR A 198 -69.94 6.13 33.49
N ARG A 199 -69.99 7.44 33.23
CA ARG A 199 -69.03 8.41 33.77
C ARG A 199 -69.21 8.52 35.27
N THR A 200 -68.16 8.22 36.03
CA THR A 200 -67.93 8.76 37.38
C THR A 200 -66.55 9.40 37.43
N VAL A 201 -66.52 10.63 37.92
CA VAL A 201 -65.35 11.52 38.08
C VAL A 201 -64.59 11.09 39.36
N PRO A 202 -63.25 11.24 39.45
CA PRO A 202 -62.38 10.35 40.23
C PRO A 202 -62.27 10.71 41.72
N ASP A 203 -62.08 9.68 42.56
CA ASP A 203 -61.78 9.80 43.99
C ASP A 203 -60.25 9.73 44.24
N PRO A 204 -59.62 10.75 44.86
CA PRO A 204 -58.17 10.90 44.96
C PRO A 204 -57.49 10.12 46.12
N GLN A 205 -58.09 9.08 46.69
CA GLN A 205 -57.55 8.37 47.86
C GLN A 205 -56.85 7.02 47.61
N ALA A 206 -56.67 6.60 46.35
CA ALA A 206 -55.89 5.38 46.05
C ALA A 206 -54.41 5.64 45.71
N GLN A 207 -53.95 6.89 45.86
CA GLN A 207 -52.52 7.20 46.00
C GLN A 207 -52.12 6.96 47.45
N THR A 208 -51.72 5.72 47.76
CA THR A 208 -50.73 5.35 48.79
C THR A 208 -50.87 3.85 49.04
N LEU A 209 -49.74 3.17 49.28
CA LEU A 209 -49.64 1.75 49.69
C LEU A 209 -49.63 0.71 48.56
N LYS A 210 -48.54 0.70 47.77
CA LYS A 210 -47.72 -0.52 47.58
C LYS A 210 -46.42 -0.20 46.83
N GLY A 211 -45.43 0.26 47.58
CA GLY A 211 -44.03 0.12 47.22
C GLY A 211 -43.49 -1.16 47.84
N SER A 212 -43.05 -2.11 47.02
CA SER A 212 -42.11 -3.16 47.43
C SER A 212 -41.38 -3.72 46.21
N LYS A 213 -40.19 -3.17 46.03
CA LYS A 213 -39.03 -3.57 45.22
C LYS A 213 -38.89 -5.10 45.08
N SER A 214 -38.52 -5.58 43.89
CA SER A 214 -37.35 -6.48 43.79
C SER A 214 -36.82 -6.54 42.35
N VAL A 215 -35.54 -6.19 42.22
CA VAL A 215 -34.71 -6.24 41.04
C VAL A 215 -33.95 -7.56 41.12
N THR A 216 -34.08 -8.43 40.11
CA THR A 216 -33.24 -9.64 39.98
C THR A 216 -32.85 -9.80 38.52
N GLY A 217 -31.56 -9.60 38.20
CA GLY A 217 -30.98 -9.99 36.92
C GLY A 217 -29.86 -9.10 36.36
N ALA A 218 -28.69 -9.11 37.00
CA ALA A 218 -27.34 -8.73 36.53
C ALA A 218 -27.05 -7.25 36.13
N PRO A 219 -25.95 -6.70 36.66
CA PRO A 219 -24.79 -6.59 35.79
C PRO A 219 -23.55 -7.21 36.45
N SER A 220 -22.79 -8.04 35.72
CA SER A 220 -21.45 -8.42 36.18
C SER A 220 -20.52 -7.21 36.02
N ALA A 221 -19.72 -7.00 37.05
CA ALA A 221 -18.74 -5.95 37.20
C ALA A 221 -17.76 -5.86 36.02
N GLY A 222 -17.30 -4.63 35.79
CA GLY A 222 -16.24 -4.30 34.86
C GLY A 222 -14.94 -5.02 35.19
N SER A 223 -14.23 -5.40 34.13
CA SER A 223 -12.87 -5.92 34.22
C SER A 223 -11.87 -4.79 33.95
N ASP A 224 -11.02 -4.57 34.95
CA ASP A 224 -9.79 -3.78 34.96
C ASP A 224 -8.86 -4.00 33.74
N PRO A 225 -8.12 -2.97 33.28
CA PRO A 225 -7.03 -3.15 32.35
C PRO A 225 -5.73 -3.46 33.13
N ALA A 226 -5.56 -4.72 33.52
CA ALA A 226 -4.29 -5.15 34.12
C ALA A 226 -3.95 -6.59 33.74
N THR A 227 -3.40 -6.79 32.54
CA THR A 227 -2.38 -7.83 32.29
C THR A 227 -1.72 -7.63 30.93
N LYS A 228 -0.57 -6.95 30.93
CA LYS A 228 0.45 -7.11 29.89
C LYS A 228 0.85 -8.59 29.86
N ARG A 229 0.62 -9.30 28.75
CA ARG A 229 1.36 -10.51 28.42
C ARG A 229 2.58 -10.12 27.58
N PRO A 230 3.81 -10.49 27.97
CA PRO A 230 5.00 -10.24 27.18
C PRO A 230 5.03 -11.12 25.93
N SER A 231 5.48 -10.55 24.81
CA SER A 231 5.71 -11.27 23.55
C SER A 231 6.82 -12.30 23.72
N THR A 232 6.58 -13.53 23.29
CA THR A 232 7.61 -14.58 23.20
C THR A 232 8.38 -14.48 21.88
N SER A 233 9.62 -13.99 22.00
CA SER A 233 10.86 -14.32 21.27
C SER A 233 10.98 -14.30 19.74
N ILE A 234 11.90 -13.44 19.31
CA ILE A 234 12.64 -13.40 18.03
C ILE A 234 13.76 -14.47 18.05
N LYS A 235 13.42 -15.76 18.07
CA LYS A 235 14.43 -16.84 18.01
C LYS A 235 14.01 -18.01 17.12
N ASP A 236 13.64 -17.69 15.87
CA ASP A 236 13.54 -18.69 14.80
C ASP A 236 13.84 -18.07 13.42
N SER A 237 14.85 -17.20 13.35
CA SER A 237 15.35 -16.61 12.11
C SER A 237 16.82 -16.21 12.25
N LEU A 238 17.69 -17.20 12.45
CA LEU A 238 19.13 -17.14 12.14
C LEU A 238 19.62 -18.55 11.76
#